data_AF-R7V3N2-F1
#
_entry.id   AF-R7V3N2-F1
#
_cell.length_a   1.000
_cell.length_b   1.000
_cell.length_c   1.000
_cell.angle_alpha   90.00
_cell.angle_beta   90.00
_cell.angle_gamma   90.00
#
_symmetry.space_group_name_H-M   'P 1'
#
loop_
_entity.id
_entity.type
_entity.pdbx_description
1 polymer ?
#
loop_
_entity_poly.entity_id
_entity_poly.type
_entity_poly.pdbx_seq_one_letter_code
_entity_poly.pdbx_strand_id
1 'polypeptide(L)'
;MGGIGCVTPDSGRSSHTIKRSTKLVKADVTGEFGKVAIKAYKKSFVPALSCIKIGCLFPDELNPRNANLGAPSPSWGGFMQFASKRENYERTRIEILPFINRQPTIYTALNFAREQSSLHGMETCFVTFDQPLYAKAIEIVASDEILQRVMVKLGSFHLLVSFMGSVGYIMGASRLEVLWESVYAPASVVHIMTGHAYAHALRPHLLTSAALFTFMMTEMEDKIKESLSALHKAIIGQKPVDLEYEKVMQTLIEKNQQWIKTEEERSRTGRLWLNYMEQVSLIKQFINAERTGDWALHLNSIRHMIPYFHAVGHLAY
;
A
#
# COMPACT_ATOMS: atom_id res chain seq x y z
N MET A 1 -2.23 -15.54 -17.88
CA MET A 1 -2.32 -14.27 -17.11
C MET A 1 -1.97 -13.11 -18.04
N GLY A 2 -2.73 -12.02 -18.01
CA GLY A 2 -2.34 -10.79 -18.71
C GLY A 2 -1.36 -10.00 -17.83
N GLY A 3 -0.34 -9.39 -18.42
CA GLY A 3 0.61 -8.55 -17.69
C GLY A 3 0.28 -7.08 -17.87
N ILE A 4 0.59 -6.26 -16.87
CA ILE A 4 0.64 -4.81 -17.01
C ILE A 4 2.11 -4.42 -16.87
N GLY A 5 2.67 -3.81 -17.92
CA GLY A 5 4.00 -3.24 -17.92
C GLY A 5 3.93 -1.77 -17.52
N CYS A 6 4.93 -1.32 -16.76
CA CYS A 6 5.04 0.04 -16.28
C CYS A 6 6.42 0.57 -16.67
N VAL A 7 6.47 1.59 -17.54
CA VAL A 7 7.72 2.14 -18.07
C VAL A 7 7.94 3.54 -17.50
N THR A 8 9.11 3.77 -16.91
CA THR A 8 9.50 5.07 -16.34
C THR A 8 10.99 5.31 -16.65
N PRO A 9 11.39 6.46 -17.23
CA PRO A 9 10.55 7.55 -17.74
C PRO A 9 9.89 7.24 -19.11
N ASP A 10 8.73 7.84 -19.37
CA ASP A 10 7.92 7.70 -20.61
C ASP A 10 8.72 7.99 -21.90
N SER A 11 9.78 8.81 -21.81
CA SER A 11 10.65 9.17 -22.94
C SER A 11 11.45 8.00 -23.54
N GLY A 12 11.39 6.80 -22.95
CA GLY A 12 12.12 5.63 -23.42
C GLY A 12 11.65 5.01 -24.76
N ARG A 13 10.59 5.53 -25.42
CA ARG A 13 10.11 4.94 -26.68
C ARG A 13 9.36 5.90 -27.62
N SER A 14 9.31 5.55 -28.91
CA SER A 14 8.44 6.19 -29.91
C SER A 14 6.96 5.90 -29.64
N SER A 15 6.13 6.95 -29.63
CA SER A 15 4.68 6.84 -29.49
C SER A 15 4.07 6.00 -30.62
N HIS A 16 3.38 4.91 -30.29
CA HIS A 16 2.53 4.20 -31.24
C HIS A 16 1.08 4.41 -30.82
N THR A 17 0.33 5.16 -31.62
CA THR A 17 -1.10 5.39 -31.39
C THR A 17 -1.83 4.08 -31.67
N ILE A 18 -2.22 3.36 -30.61
CA ILE A 18 -3.08 2.18 -30.74
C ILE A 18 -4.47 2.67 -31.17
N LYS A 19 -4.80 2.52 -32.44
CA LYS A 19 -6.15 2.81 -32.93
C LYS A 19 -7.11 1.79 -32.32
N ARG A 20 -8.14 2.28 -31.62
CA ARG A 20 -9.20 1.43 -31.08
C ARG A 20 -9.89 0.70 -32.24
N SER A 21 -9.79 -0.62 -32.28
CA SER A 21 -10.48 -1.44 -33.28
C SER A 21 -11.99 -1.28 -33.11
N THR A 22 -12.69 -0.94 -34.19
CA THR A 22 -14.16 -0.91 -34.25
C THR A 22 -14.77 -2.30 -34.50
N LYS A 23 -13.94 -3.31 -34.80
CA LYS A 23 -14.37 -4.70 -34.98
C LYS A 23 -14.13 -5.50 -33.71
N LEU A 24 -15.20 -6.05 -33.15
CA LEU A 24 -15.16 -7.07 -32.10
C LEU A 24 -14.54 -8.35 -32.67
N VAL A 25 -13.32 -8.65 -32.25
CA VAL A 25 -12.63 -9.89 -32.57
C VAL A 25 -13.12 -10.96 -31.59
N LYS A 26 -13.45 -12.16 -32.10
CA LYS A 26 -13.88 -13.27 -31.24
C LYS A 26 -12.74 -13.68 -30.29
N ALA A 27 -13.09 -14.15 -29.09
CA ALA A 27 -12.12 -14.46 -28.02
C ALA A 27 -11.15 -15.61 -28.39
N ASP A 28 -11.57 -16.53 -29.27
CA ASP A 28 -10.75 -17.60 -29.85
C ASP A 28 -9.63 -17.04 -30.74
N VAL A 29 -9.95 -16.07 -31.60
CA VAL A 29 -8.99 -15.37 -32.47
C VAL A 29 -8.03 -14.50 -31.65
N THR A 30 -8.54 -13.85 -30.60
CA THR A 30 -7.70 -13.04 -29.68
C THR A 30 -6.73 -13.90 -28.87
N GLY A 31 -7.11 -15.14 -28.56
CA GLY A 31 -6.27 -16.11 -27.86
C GLY A 31 -5.10 -16.68 -28.68
N GLU A 32 -5.05 -16.39 -29.98
CA GLU A 32 -3.96 -16.80 -30.88
C GLU A 32 -2.80 -15.78 -30.91
N PHE A 33 -3.08 -14.51 -30.58
CA PHE A 33 -2.07 -13.46 -30.55
C PHE A 33 -1.29 -13.46 -29.23
N GLY A 34 0.04 -13.43 -29.31
CA GLY A 34 0.92 -13.22 -28.14
C GLY A 34 1.23 -14.47 -27.30
N LYS A 35 1.08 -15.68 -27.87
CA LYS A 35 1.41 -16.94 -27.18
C LYS A 35 2.91 -17.00 -26.82
N VAL A 36 3.23 -17.03 -25.51
CA VAL A 36 4.59 -17.20 -24.98
C VAL A 36 4.88 -18.68 -24.74
N ALA A 37 5.93 -19.23 -25.36
CA ALA A 37 6.33 -20.62 -25.15
C ALA A 37 6.65 -20.89 -23.67
N ILE A 38 6.12 -22.01 -23.13
CA ILE A 38 6.34 -22.39 -21.73
C ILE A 38 7.80 -22.80 -21.55
N LYS A 39 8.48 -22.18 -20.58
CA LYS A 39 9.84 -22.53 -20.19
C LYS A 39 9.79 -23.46 -18.97
N ALA A 40 10.49 -24.60 -19.06
CA ALA A 40 10.64 -25.53 -17.96
C ALA A 40 11.73 -25.03 -16.99
N TYR A 41 11.40 -25.01 -15.70
CA TYR A 41 12.36 -24.71 -14.63
C TYR A 41 12.94 -26.02 -14.09
N LYS A 42 14.27 -26.16 -14.09
CA LYS A 42 14.97 -27.26 -13.42
C LYS A 42 15.51 -26.75 -12.10
N LYS A 43 15.01 -27.29 -10.99
CA LYS A 43 15.42 -26.88 -9.64
C LYS A 43 16.86 -27.30 -9.37
N SER A 44 17.78 -26.34 -9.31
CA SER A 44 19.09 -26.50 -8.69
C SER A 44 18.92 -26.56 -7.16
N PHE A 45 19.75 -27.36 -6.48
CA PHE A 45 19.73 -27.44 -5.01
C PHE A 45 20.37 -26.17 -4.44
N VAL A 46 19.56 -25.25 -3.92
CA VAL A 46 20.02 -24.03 -3.24
C VAL A 46 19.34 -23.92 -1.87
N PRO A 47 20.07 -23.78 -0.75
CA PRO A 47 19.49 -23.53 0.55
C PRO A 47 18.76 -22.18 0.55
N ALA A 48 17.44 -22.18 0.80
CA ALA A 48 16.57 -21.00 0.67
C ALA A 48 16.99 -19.77 1.51
N LEU A 49 17.86 -19.95 2.50
CA LEU A 49 18.30 -18.92 3.44
C LEU A 49 19.60 -18.20 3.03
N SER A 50 20.40 -18.75 2.11
CA SER A 50 21.71 -18.16 1.76
C SER A 50 21.63 -16.96 0.81
N CYS A 51 20.46 -16.68 0.23
CA CYS A 51 20.30 -15.68 -0.83
C CYS A 51 19.61 -14.38 -0.38
N ILE A 52 19.16 -14.29 0.87
CA ILE A 52 18.56 -13.06 1.40
C ILE A 52 19.68 -12.18 1.98
N LYS A 53 20.12 -11.17 1.22
CA LYS A 53 21.00 -10.12 1.76
C LYS A 53 20.17 -9.21 2.67
N ILE A 54 20.10 -9.55 3.96
CA ILE A 54 19.52 -8.73 5.05
C ILE A 54 20.53 -7.64 5.48
N GLY A 55 21.20 -7.02 4.51
CA GLY A 55 22.19 -5.99 4.77
C GLY A 55 21.57 -4.62 4.49
N CYS A 56 21.41 -3.82 5.53
CA CYS A 56 21.04 -2.39 5.49
C CYS A 56 19.53 -2.10 5.38
N LEU A 57 18.79 -2.24 6.48
CA LEU A 57 17.36 -1.88 6.52
C LEU A 57 16.94 -1.12 7.78
N PHE A 58 17.73 -0.16 8.29
CA PHE A 58 17.22 0.70 9.36
C PHE A 58 17.76 2.13 9.23
N PRO A 59 16.85 3.09 8.98
CA PRO A 59 16.82 4.33 9.72
C PRO A 59 15.61 4.35 10.66
N ASP A 60 15.86 4.77 11.89
CA ASP A 60 14.83 5.10 12.87
C ASP A 60 14.13 6.41 12.52
N GLU A 61 12.84 6.42 12.89
CA GLU A 61 11.88 7.53 12.87
C GLU A 61 11.45 8.06 11.50
N LEU A 62 10.12 8.12 11.29
CA LEU A 62 9.47 9.26 10.62
C LEU A 62 7.94 9.25 10.81
N ASN A 63 7.46 10.48 10.96
CA ASN A 63 6.26 10.97 11.64
C ASN A 63 4.99 10.91 10.73
N PRO A 64 3.85 10.32 11.15
CA PRO A 64 2.65 10.33 10.34
C PRO A 64 1.88 11.66 10.49
N ARG A 65 2.01 12.54 9.50
CA ARG A 65 1.14 13.71 9.33
C ARG A 65 -0.24 13.27 8.85
N ASN A 66 -1.28 13.51 9.66
CA ASN A 66 -2.61 13.92 9.18
C ASN A 66 -3.58 14.18 10.34
N ALA A 67 -3.92 15.46 10.56
CA ALA A 67 -5.09 15.86 11.33
C ALA A 67 -6.19 16.31 10.34
N ASN A 68 -7.30 15.56 10.28
CA ASN A 68 -8.49 16.00 9.56
C ASN A 68 -9.28 16.94 10.48
N LEU A 69 -9.32 18.23 10.16
CA LEU A 69 -10.09 19.25 10.87
C LEU A 69 -11.13 19.88 9.94
N GLY A 70 -12.35 19.36 9.98
CA GLY A 70 -13.63 20.08 9.74
C GLY A 70 -13.90 20.81 8.40
N ALA A 71 -12.94 20.95 7.49
CA ALA A 71 -13.13 21.59 6.18
C ALA A 71 -13.31 20.53 5.08
N PRO A 72 -14.01 20.83 3.95
CA PRO A 72 -14.05 19.95 2.79
C PRO A 72 -12.63 19.72 2.29
N SER A 73 -12.05 18.57 2.65
CA SER A 73 -10.71 18.15 2.24
C SER A 73 -10.79 17.26 1.00
N PRO A 74 -9.82 17.36 0.08
CA PRO A 74 -9.73 16.42 -1.02
C PRO A 74 -9.57 15.00 -0.47
N SER A 75 -10.02 14.00 -1.24
CA SER A 75 -9.69 12.60 -0.93
C SER A 75 -8.17 12.44 -0.83
N TRP A 76 -7.69 11.38 -0.18
CA TRP A 76 -6.24 11.13 -0.06
C TRP A 76 -5.50 11.24 -1.41
N GLY A 77 -6.09 10.77 -2.50
CA GLY A 77 -5.53 10.95 -3.85
C GLY A 77 -5.42 12.42 -4.28
N GLY A 78 -6.47 13.21 -4.06
CA GLY A 78 -6.45 14.64 -4.35
C GLY A 78 -5.46 15.41 -3.46
N PHE A 79 -5.38 15.07 -2.17
CA PHE A 79 -4.41 15.65 -1.25
C PHE A 79 -2.98 15.42 -1.73
N MET A 80 -2.64 14.17 -2.07
CA MET A 80 -1.30 13.83 -2.56
C MET A 80 -0.97 14.58 -3.86
N GLN A 81 -1.91 14.68 -4.79
CA GLN A 81 -1.72 15.46 -6.03
C GLN A 81 -1.47 16.95 -5.75
N PHE A 82 -2.13 17.52 -4.74
CA PHE A 82 -1.88 18.90 -4.33
C PHE A 82 -0.51 19.05 -3.66
N ALA A 83 -0.14 18.13 -2.77
CA ALA A 83 1.10 18.16 -2.01
C ALA A 83 2.34 18.04 -2.92
N SER A 84 2.30 17.13 -3.91
CA SER A 84 3.44 16.88 -4.81
C SER A 84 3.46 17.77 -6.06
N LYS A 85 2.55 18.75 -6.20
CA LYS A 85 2.42 19.58 -7.41
C LYS A 85 3.69 20.33 -7.81
N ARG A 86 4.55 20.66 -6.83
CA ARG A 86 5.82 21.41 -7.04
C ARG A 86 7.06 20.51 -7.04
N GLU A 87 6.89 19.21 -6.81
CA GLU A 87 7.99 18.27 -6.82
C GLU A 87 8.37 17.90 -8.25
N ASN A 88 9.65 17.62 -8.48
CA ASN A 88 10.09 17.04 -9.74
C ASN A 88 9.51 15.63 -9.84
N TYR A 89 8.87 15.31 -10.96
CA TYR A 89 8.29 13.99 -11.22
C TYR A 89 8.68 13.50 -12.60
N GLU A 90 8.77 12.18 -12.74
CA GLU A 90 8.86 11.52 -14.03
C GLU A 90 7.49 11.00 -14.45
N ARG A 91 7.18 11.07 -15.74
CA ARG A 91 5.95 10.47 -16.26
C ARG A 91 6.19 8.99 -16.50
N THR A 92 5.25 8.20 -16.00
CA THR A 92 5.20 6.76 -16.20
C THR A 92 4.15 6.42 -17.25
N ARG A 93 4.45 5.41 -18.08
CA ARG A 93 3.51 4.85 -19.05
C ARG A 93 3.09 3.45 -18.64
N ILE A 94 1.78 3.24 -18.60
CA ILE A 94 1.19 1.92 -18.35
C ILE A 94 0.87 1.27 -19.70
N GLU A 95 1.47 0.11 -19.94
CA GLU A 95 1.26 -0.68 -21.15
C GLU A 95 0.61 -2.02 -20.80
N ILE A 96 -0.38 -2.43 -21.59
CA ILE A 96 -0.98 -3.75 -21.45
C ILE A 96 -0.11 -4.74 -22.25
N LEU A 97 0.49 -5.69 -21.54
CA LEU A 97 1.31 -6.73 -22.15
C LEU A 97 0.41 -7.87 -22.64
N PRO A 98 0.84 -8.61 -23.69
CA PRO A 98 0.08 -9.74 -24.18
C PRO A 98 -0.12 -10.81 -23.10
N PHE A 99 -1.17 -11.60 -23.25
CA PHE A 99 -1.44 -12.70 -22.34
C PHE A 99 -0.36 -13.77 -22.48
N ILE A 100 0.32 -14.08 -21.36
CA ILE A 100 1.10 -15.31 -21.26
C ILE A 100 0.08 -16.45 -21.23
N ASN A 101 0.27 -17.43 -22.12
CA ASN A 101 -0.56 -18.62 -22.41
C ASN A 101 -1.47 -19.12 -21.26
N ARG A 102 -2.55 -19.87 -21.58
CA ARG A 102 -3.60 -20.26 -20.61
C ARG A 102 -3.10 -20.94 -19.31
N GLN A 103 -1.92 -21.55 -19.29
CA GLN A 103 -1.28 -22.14 -18.08
C GLN A 103 0.22 -21.77 -17.99
N PRO A 104 0.58 -20.54 -17.60
CA PRO A 104 1.97 -20.12 -17.55
C PRO A 104 2.60 -20.53 -16.20
N THR A 105 3.84 -21.04 -16.23
CA THR A 105 4.62 -21.26 -15.01
C THR A 105 5.17 -19.93 -14.48
N ILE A 106 5.45 -19.85 -13.16
CA ILE A 106 6.10 -18.66 -12.56
C ILE A 106 7.38 -18.31 -13.32
N TYR A 107 8.21 -19.32 -13.61
CA TYR A 107 9.46 -19.14 -14.36
C TYR A 107 9.26 -18.57 -15.77
N THR A 108 8.22 -19.01 -16.48
CA THR A 108 7.86 -18.45 -17.80
C THR A 108 7.46 -16.98 -17.66
N ALA A 109 6.66 -16.65 -16.65
CA ALA A 109 6.20 -15.29 -16.40
C ALA A 109 7.38 -14.34 -16.07
N LEU A 110 8.31 -14.78 -15.21
CA LEU A 110 9.50 -14.01 -14.85
C LEU A 110 10.40 -13.75 -16.07
N ASN A 111 10.66 -14.77 -16.87
CA ASN A 111 11.46 -14.64 -18.09
C ASN A 111 10.83 -13.67 -19.09
N PHE A 112 9.51 -13.79 -19.29
CA PHE A 112 8.77 -12.91 -20.18
C PHE A 112 8.81 -11.46 -19.69
N ALA A 113 8.53 -11.22 -18.40
CA ALA A 113 8.58 -9.89 -17.81
C ALA A 113 9.96 -9.25 -17.96
N ARG A 114 11.03 -10.01 -17.68
CA ARG A 114 12.43 -9.58 -17.88
C ARG A 114 12.73 -9.21 -19.33
N GLU A 115 12.30 -10.03 -20.28
CA GLU A 115 12.49 -9.75 -21.72
C GLU A 115 11.77 -8.47 -22.13
N GLN A 116 10.52 -8.28 -21.66
CA GLN A 116 9.79 -7.04 -21.90
C GLN A 116 10.52 -5.83 -21.28
N SER A 117 10.90 -5.90 -20.00
CA SER A 117 11.67 -4.82 -19.34
C SER A 117 12.94 -4.46 -20.11
N SER A 118 13.67 -5.45 -20.62
CA SER A 118 14.88 -5.23 -21.44
C SER A 118 14.57 -4.50 -22.75
N LEU A 119 13.46 -4.86 -23.43
CA LEU A 119 13.00 -4.17 -24.64
C LEU A 119 12.58 -2.71 -24.38
N HIS A 120 12.23 -2.38 -23.14
CA HIS A 120 11.88 -1.04 -22.69
C HIS A 120 13.07 -0.26 -22.11
N GLY A 121 14.30 -0.80 -22.18
CA GLY A 121 15.49 -0.16 -21.62
C GLY A 121 15.49 -0.09 -20.09
N MET A 122 14.63 -0.86 -19.41
CA MET A 122 14.58 -0.91 -17.96
C MET A 122 15.71 -1.81 -17.46
N GLU A 123 16.58 -1.27 -16.61
CA GLU A 123 17.69 -2.03 -16.02
C GLU A 123 17.19 -3.12 -15.05
N THR A 124 16.15 -2.79 -14.29
CA THR A 124 15.55 -3.66 -13.27
C THR A 124 14.10 -3.98 -13.62
N CYS A 125 13.74 -5.26 -13.53
CA CYS A 125 12.38 -5.75 -13.77
C CYS A 125 11.68 -6.01 -12.43
N PHE A 126 10.68 -5.22 -12.06
CA PHE A 126 9.87 -5.46 -10.87
C PHE A 126 8.67 -6.35 -11.18
N VAL A 127 8.51 -7.43 -10.42
CA VAL A 127 7.37 -8.35 -10.56
C VAL A 127 6.70 -8.55 -9.23
N THR A 128 5.38 -8.35 -9.16
CA THR A 128 4.58 -8.57 -7.95
C THR A 128 3.83 -9.89 -8.02
N PHE A 129 3.82 -10.64 -6.92
CA PHE A 129 3.03 -11.88 -6.79
C PHE A 129 2.19 -11.88 -5.52
N ASP A 130 1.10 -12.65 -5.50
CA ASP A 130 0.47 -13.03 -4.24
C ASP A 130 1.42 -13.84 -3.35
N GLN A 131 1.09 -14.00 -2.07
CA GLN A 131 2.00 -14.61 -1.10
C GLN A 131 2.50 -16.02 -1.50
N PRO A 132 1.66 -16.96 -1.97
CA PRO A 132 2.12 -18.29 -2.33
C PRO A 132 3.06 -18.28 -3.54
N LEU A 133 2.76 -17.47 -4.57
CA LEU A 133 3.59 -17.37 -5.76
C LEU A 133 4.88 -16.58 -5.48
N TYR A 134 4.83 -15.59 -4.61
CA TYR A 134 5.99 -14.80 -4.16
C TYR A 134 7.06 -15.69 -3.54
N ALA A 135 6.67 -16.56 -2.60
CA ALA A 135 7.59 -17.48 -1.94
C ALA A 135 8.33 -18.36 -2.96
N LYS A 136 7.62 -18.87 -3.97
CA LYS A 136 8.19 -19.68 -5.04
C LYS A 136 9.02 -18.86 -6.04
N ALA A 137 8.59 -17.65 -6.36
CA ALA A 137 9.29 -16.77 -7.27
C ALA A 137 10.66 -16.34 -6.72
N ILE A 138 10.77 -16.08 -5.40
CA ILE A 138 12.06 -15.79 -4.76
C ILE A 138 13.02 -16.96 -4.89
N GLU A 139 12.57 -18.19 -4.61
CA GLU A 139 13.40 -19.39 -4.77
C GLU A 139 13.94 -19.51 -6.21
N ILE A 140 13.09 -19.24 -7.20
CA ILE A 140 13.44 -19.30 -8.62
C ILE A 140 14.47 -18.23 -8.99
N VAL A 141 14.22 -16.97 -8.63
CA VAL A 141 15.13 -15.85 -8.93
C VAL A 141 16.49 -16.04 -8.25
N ALA A 142 16.50 -16.52 -7.01
CA ALA A 142 17.73 -16.78 -6.27
C ALA A 142 18.58 -17.91 -6.88
N SER A 143 17.99 -18.79 -7.68
CA SER A 143 18.63 -19.99 -8.21
C SER A 143 19.07 -19.87 -9.66
N ASP A 144 18.69 -18.80 -10.36
CA ASP A 144 18.93 -18.61 -11.79
C ASP A 144 19.56 -17.24 -12.07
N GLU A 145 20.83 -17.25 -12.51
CA GLU A 145 21.60 -16.04 -12.82
C GLU A 145 20.93 -15.17 -13.89
N ILE A 146 20.18 -15.78 -14.80
CA ILE A 146 19.46 -15.10 -15.88
C ILE A 146 18.40 -14.13 -15.31
N LEU A 147 17.93 -14.37 -14.09
CA LEU A 147 16.90 -13.60 -13.40
C LEU A 147 17.47 -12.62 -12.35
N GLN A 148 18.80 -12.43 -12.25
CA GLN A 148 19.41 -11.54 -11.23
C GLN A 148 18.89 -10.09 -11.24
N ARG A 149 18.44 -9.59 -12.40
CA ARG A 149 17.87 -8.23 -12.55
C ARG A 149 16.36 -8.17 -12.29
N VAL A 150 15.75 -9.28 -11.89
CA VAL A 150 14.33 -9.35 -11.58
C VAL A 150 14.15 -9.20 -10.07
N MET A 151 13.47 -8.15 -9.65
CA MET A 151 13.10 -7.92 -8.26
C MET A 151 11.67 -8.36 -8.02
N VAL A 152 11.52 -9.43 -7.25
CA VAL A 152 10.21 -9.95 -6.85
C VAL A 152 9.71 -9.20 -5.62
N LYS A 153 8.50 -8.65 -5.70
CA LYS A 153 7.82 -7.98 -4.59
C LYS A 153 6.56 -8.75 -4.20
N LEU A 154 6.20 -8.69 -2.93
CA LEU A 154 4.90 -9.16 -2.46
C LEU A 154 3.82 -8.21 -2.99
N GLY A 155 2.69 -8.77 -3.41
CA GLY A 155 1.57 -8.02 -3.98
C GLY A 155 0.96 -7.12 -2.91
N SER A 156 1.27 -5.82 -2.96
CA SER A 156 0.90 -4.85 -1.95
C SER A 156 -0.62 -4.71 -1.77
N PHE A 157 -1.38 -4.85 -2.85
CA PHE A 157 -2.84 -4.89 -2.78
C PHE A 157 -3.35 -6.04 -1.90
N HIS A 158 -2.87 -7.26 -2.16
CA HIS A 158 -3.28 -8.45 -1.40
C HIS A 158 -2.78 -8.40 0.04
N LEU A 159 -1.55 -7.93 0.26
CA LEU A 159 -1.01 -7.72 1.60
C LEU A 159 -1.89 -6.76 2.40
N LEU A 160 -2.30 -5.63 1.82
CA LEU A 160 -3.13 -4.64 2.50
C LEU A 160 -4.55 -5.13 2.75
N VAL A 161 -5.14 -5.88 1.80
CA VAL A 161 -6.43 -6.59 1.97
C VAL A 161 -6.35 -7.57 3.14
N SER A 162 -5.31 -8.41 3.17
CA SER A 162 -5.07 -9.36 4.26
C SER A 162 -4.90 -8.62 5.59
N PHE A 163 -4.14 -7.52 5.62
CA PHE A 163 -3.91 -6.77 6.85
C PHE A 163 -5.20 -6.17 7.40
N MET A 164 -6.03 -5.54 6.55
CA MET A 164 -7.35 -5.04 6.98
C MET A 164 -8.24 -6.16 7.51
N GLY A 165 -8.20 -7.36 6.90
CA GLY A 165 -8.87 -8.54 7.43
C GLY A 165 -8.36 -8.96 8.81
N SER A 166 -7.04 -8.88 9.05
CA SER A 166 -6.45 -9.10 10.38
C SER A 166 -6.93 -8.05 11.39
N VAL A 167 -7.00 -6.77 11.00
CA VAL A 167 -7.55 -5.70 11.86
C VAL A 167 -9.00 -6.01 12.22
N GLY A 168 -9.83 -6.38 11.25
CA GLY A 168 -11.22 -6.75 11.51
C GLY A 168 -11.37 -7.97 12.41
N TYR A 169 -10.50 -8.98 12.26
CA TYR A 169 -10.47 -10.15 13.15
C TYR A 169 -10.08 -9.76 14.58
N ILE A 170 -9.03 -8.96 14.76
CA ILE A 170 -8.58 -8.46 16.09
C ILE A 170 -9.68 -7.64 16.76
N MET A 171 -10.38 -6.82 15.98
CA MET A 171 -11.49 -6.00 16.44
C MET A 171 -12.81 -6.78 16.53
N GLY A 172 -12.80 -8.10 16.33
CA GLY A 172 -13.98 -8.94 16.50
C GLY A 172 -14.61 -8.76 17.88
N ALA A 173 -15.93 -8.60 17.93
CA ALA A 173 -16.70 -8.37 19.14
C ALA A 173 -16.40 -7.05 19.88
N SER A 174 -15.67 -6.11 19.26
CA SER A 174 -15.46 -4.76 19.79
C SER A 174 -16.65 -3.81 19.53
N ARG A 175 -17.67 -4.27 18.80
CA ARG A 175 -18.77 -3.46 18.24
C ARG A 175 -18.32 -2.47 17.15
N LEU A 176 -17.14 -2.66 16.57
CA LEU A 176 -16.72 -1.93 15.37
C LEU A 176 -17.71 -2.17 14.22
N GLU A 177 -18.24 -3.39 14.11
CA GLU A 177 -19.29 -3.77 13.18
C GLU A 177 -20.55 -2.93 13.38
N VAL A 178 -21.02 -2.72 14.62
CA VAL A 178 -22.19 -1.90 14.94
C VAL A 178 -21.96 -0.44 14.56
N LEU A 179 -20.75 0.07 14.82
CA LEU A 179 -20.37 1.42 14.40
C LEU A 179 -20.44 1.56 12.87
N TRP A 180 -19.94 0.58 12.13
CA TRP A 180 -19.99 0.60 10.67
C TRP A 180 -21.39 0.38 10.10
N GLU A 181 -22.23 -0.42 10.76
CA GLU A 181 -23.64 -0.63 10.39
C GLU A 181 -24.49 0.65 10.47
N SER A 182 -24.03 1.67 11.19
CA SER A 182 -24.68 2.99 11.21
C SER A 182 -24.55 3.76 9.88
N VAL A 183 -23.60 3.39 9.02
CA VAL A 183 -23.29 4.06 7.75
C VAL A 183 -23.38 3.10 6.56
N TYR A 184 -23.11 1.83 6.77
CA TYR A 184 -23.06 0.79 5.74
C TYR A 184 -24.11 -0.29 5.99
N ALA A 185 -24.64 -0.90 4.93
CA ALA A 185 -25.56 -2.02 5.06
C ALA A 185 -24.88 -3.21 5.79
N PRO A 186 -25.57 -3.94 6.68
CA PRO A 186 -24.98 -5.05 7.46
C PRO A 186 -24.25 -6.10 6.61
N ALA A 187 -24.81 -6.47 5.45
CA ALA A 187 -24.17 -7.40 4.52
C ALA A 187 -22.83 -6.87 3.98
N SER A 188 -22.68 -5.56 3.81
CA SER A 188 -21.40 -4.95 3.41
C SER A 188 -20.38 -4.97 4.54
N VAL A 189 -20.83 -4.73 5.78
CA VAL A 189 -19.94 -4.70 6.97
C VAL A 189 -19.21 -6.03 7.15
N VAL A 190 -19.86 -7.17 6.89
CA VAL A 190 -19.21 -8.48 6.89
C VAL A 190 -18.02 -8.56 5.92
N HIS A 191 -18.18 -8.03 4.71
CA HIS A 191 -17.10 -8.00 3.71
C HIS A 191 -16.01 -6.97 4.02
N ILE A 192 -16.36 -5.89 4.72
CA ILE A 192 -15.43 -4.87 5.19
C ILE A 192 -14.56 -5.44 6.31
N MET A 193 -15.17 -6.11 7.30
CA MET A 193 -14.48 -6.75 8.44
C MET A 193 -13.49 -7.84 8.00
N THR A 194 -13.76 -8.52 6.89
CA THR A 194 -12.85 -9.54 6.32
C THR A 194 -11.82 -8.97 5.34
N GLY A 195 -11.82 -7.66 5.08
CA GLY A 195 -10.91 -6.99 4.14
C GLY A 195 -11.18 -7.25 2.65
N HIS A 196 -12.08 -8.18 2.30
CA HIS A 196 -12.31 -8.67 0.93
C HIS A 196 -12.88 -7.61 -0.03
N ALA A 197 -13.46 -6.54 0.49
CA ALA A 197 -13.96 -5.42 -0.30
C ALA A 197 -13.03 -4.21 -0.19
N TYR A 198 -11.80 -4.27 -0.73
CA TYR A 198 -10.72 -3.27 -0.53
C TYR A 198 -11.18 -1.80 -0.43
N ALA A 199 -11.83 -1.26 -1.47
CA ALA A 199 -12.25 0.15 -1.50
C ALA A 199 -13.31 0.46 -0.43
N HIS A 200 -14.15 -0.53 -0.11
CA HIS A 200 -15.17 -0.44 0.91
C HIS A 200 -14.61 -0.73 2.31
N ALA A 201 -13.47 -1.41 2.44
CA ALA A 201 -12.78 -1.71 3.70
C ALA A 201 -11.90 -0.53 4.18
N LEU A 202 -11.15 0.08 3.25
CA LEU A 202 -10.24 1.17 3.58
C LEU A 202 -10.97 2.40 4.12
N ARG A 203 -12.07 2.81 3.49
CA ARG A 203 -12.78 4.04 3.86
C ARG A 203 -13.33 4.01 5.30
N PRO A 204 -14.06 2.99 5.75
CA PRO A 204 -14.51 2.86 7.15
C PRO A 204 -13.36 2.93 8.14
N HIS A 205 -12.24 2.25 7.88
CA HIS A 205 -11.07 2.33 8.75
C HIS A 205 -10.55 3.76 8.92
N LEU A 206 -10.39 4.48 7.80
CA LEU A 206 -9.93 5.86 7.81
C LEU A 206 -10.93 6.81 8.50
N LEU A 207 -12.24 6.62 8.28
CA LEU A 207 -13.28 7.44 8.91
C LEU A 207 -13.37 7.19 10.41
N THR A 208 -13.31 5.94 10.87
CA THR A 208 -13.31 5.62 12.30
C THR A 208 -12.07 6.21 12.98
N SER A 209 -10.88 6.07 12.38
CA SER A 209 -9.66 6.70 12.91
C SER A 209 -9.77 8.23 12.96
N ALA A 210 -10.38 8.87 11.95
CA ALA A 210 -10.61 10.31 11.96
C ALA A 210 -11.63 10.73 13.03
N ALA A 211 -12.69 9.95 13.24
CA ALA A 211 -13.69 10.21 14.28
C ALA A 211 -13.09 10.10 15.69
N LEU A 212 -12.28 9.07 15.95
CA LEU A 212 -11.56 8.90 17.22
C LEU A 212 -10.56 10.03 17.46
N PHE A 213 -9.80 10.41 16.43
CA PHE A 213 -8.91 11.56 16.52
C PHE A 213 -9.68 12.86 16.79
N THR A 214 -10.83 13.06 16.13
CA THR A 214 -11.69 14.24 16.38
C THR A 214 -12.22 14.24 17.82
N PHE A 215 -12.56 13.07 18.36
CA PHE A 215 -12.98 12.94 19.75
C PHE A 215 -11.85 13.38 20.70
N MET A 216 -10.61 12.90 20.50
CA MET A 216 -9.44 13.39 21.23
C MET A 216 -9.27 14.91 21.08
N MET A 217 -9.42 15.45 19.86
CA MET A 217 -9.29 16.88 19.61
C MET A 217 -10.27 17.70 20.47
N THR A 218 -11.44 17.17 20.86
CA THR A 218 -12.40 17.92 21.67
C THR A 218 -11.85 18.27 23.05
N GLU A 219 -11.00 17.41 23.62
CA GLU A 219 -10.33 17.61 24.92
C GLU A 219 -9.11 18.54 24.84
N MET A 220 -8.68 18.94 23.64
CA MET A 220 -7.59 19.91 23.48
C MET A 220 -8.03 21.36 23.68
N GLU A 221 -7.08 22.19 24.11
CA GLU A 221 -7.24 23.65 24.18
C GLU A 221 -7.58 24.25 22.81
N ASP A 222 -8.48 25.24 22.79
CA ASP A 222 -8.98 25.86 21.56
C ASP A 222 -7.89 26.53 20.74
N LYS A 223 -6.88 27.12 21.41
CA LYS A 223 -5.71 27.71 20.74
C LYS A 223 -5.00 26.71 19.83
N ILE A 224 -4.90 25.45 20.23
CA ILE A 224 -4.25 24.40 19.43
C ILE A 224 -5.14 24.01 18.25
N LYS A 225 -6.46 23.90 18.46
CA LYS A 225 -7.42 23.64 17.37
C LYS A 225 -7.36 24.74 16.31
N GLU A 226 -7.26 26.00 16.73
CA GLU A 226 -7.10 27.15 15.83
C GLU A 226 -5.78 27.10 15.06
N SER A 227 -4.66 26.84 15.73
CA SER A 227 -3.35 26.69 15.09
C SER A 227 -3.32 25.53 14.08
N LEU A 228 -3.95 24.40 14.39
CA LEU A 228 -4.03 23.28 13.44
C LEU A 228 -4.95 23.57 12.26
N SER A 229 -6.05 24.30 12.47
CA SER A 229 -6.93 24.76 11.38
C SER A 229 -6.17 25.71 10.45
N ALA A 230 -5.36 26.62 11.02
CA ALA A 230 -4.48 27.50 10.26
C ALA A 230 -3.42 26.71 9.49
N LEU A 231 -2.77 25.73 10.13
CA LEU A 231 -1.81 24.83 9.47
C LEU A 231 -2.45 24.04 8.34
N HIS A 232 -3.62 23.45 8.56
CA HIS A 232 -4.35 22.71 7.54
C HIS A 232 -4.70 23.61 6.34
N LYS A 233 -5.17 24.83 6.59
CA LYS A 233 -5.40 25.84 5.54
C LYS A 233 -4.11 26.23 4.83
N ALA A 234 -2.99 26.34 5.53
CA ALA A 234 -1.68 26.64 4.94
C ALA A 234 -1.18 25.50 4.04
N ILE A 235 -1.34 24.24 4.47
CA ILE A 235 -1.01 23.04 3.70
C ILE A 235 -1.87 22.98 2.43
N ILE A 236 -3.20 23.13 2.56
CA ILE A 236 -4.11 23.18 1.40
C ILE A 236 -3.76 24.35 0.47
N GLY A 237 -3.45 25.50 1.06
CA GLY A 237 -3.04 26.71 0.33
C GLY A 237 -1.63 26.67 -0.26
N GLN A 238 -0.88 25.57 -0.06
CA GLN A 238 0.51 25.40 -0.49
C GLN A 238 1.43 26.55 -0.04
N LYS A 239 1.17 27.09 1.14
CA LYS A 239 2.07 28.08 1.76
C LYS A 239 3.28 27.34 2.32
N PRO A 240 4.49 27.90 2.22
CA PRO A 240 5.66 27.32 2.86
C PRO A 240 5.37 27.13 4.35
N VAL A 241 5.70 25.95 4.87
CA VAL A 241 5.60 25.64 6.29
C VAL A 241 6.71 26.42 6.98
N ASP A 242 6.34 27.45 7.73
CA ASP A 242 7.25 28.22 8.58
C ASP A 242 7.60 27.50 9.89
N LEU A 243 8.53 28.09 10.63
CA LEU A 243 9.01 27.59 11.92
C LEU A 243 7.92 27.58 13.00
N GLU A 244 6.87 28.41 12.89
CA GLU A 244 5.75 28.37 13.83
C GLU A 244 4.91 27.12 13.63
N TYR A 245 4.65 26.74 12.38
CA TYR A 245 3.92 25.51 12.06
C TYR A 245 4.65 24.23 12.52
N GLU A 246 5.98 24.22 12.45
CA GLU A 246 6.79 23.10 12.94
C GLU A 246 6.67 22.97 14.47
N LYS A 247 6.71 24.09 15.21
CA LYS A 247 6.46 24.10 16.66
C LYS A 247 5.04 23.65 17.02
N VAL A 248 4.04 24.05 16.24
CA VAL A 248 2.66 23.59 16.40
C VAL A 248 2.56 22.07 16.21
N MET A 249 3.22 21.52 15.19
CA MET A 249 3.27 20.07 14.96
C MET A 249 3.95 19.33 16.10
N GLN A 250 5.07 19.85 16.61
CA GLN A 250 5.77 19.26 17.74
C GLN A 250 4.91 19.25 19.01
N THR A 251 4.25 20.37 19.30
CA THR A 251 3.33 20.49 20.43
C THR A 251 2.17 19.51 20.30
N LEU A 252 1.65 19.31 19.08
CA LEU A 252 0.57 18.36 18.82
C LEU A 252 1.02 16.92 19.08
N ILE A 253 2.23 16.55 18.64
CA ILE A 253 2.78 15.21 18.84
C ILE A 253 2.92 14.94 20.34
N GLU A 254 3.46 15.88 21.09
CA GLU A 254 3.62 15.77 22.54
C GLU A 254 2.27 15.62 23.25
N LYS A 255 1.28 16.46 22.90
CA LYS A 255 -0.07 16.34 23.48
C LYS A 255 -0.77 15.03 23.09
N ASN A 256 -0.61 14.58 21.85
CA ASN A 256 -1.15 13.31 21.39
C ASN A 256 -0.52 12.14 22.17
N GLN A 257 0.81 12.15 22.37
CA GLN A 257 1.50 11.15 23.17
C GLN A 257 1.03 11.15 24.64
N GLN A 258 0.82 12.33 25.22
CA GLN A 258 0.29 12.45 26.58
C GLN A 258 -1.14 11.92 26.68
N TRP A 259 -1.99 12.24 25.71
CA TRP A 259 -3.37 11.75 25.65
C TRP A 259 -3.43 10.23 25.50
N ILE A 260 -2.62 9.66 24.62
CA ILE A 260 -2.49 8.20 24.44
C ILE A 260 -2.17 7.54 25.79
N LYS A 261 -1.13 8.00 26.49
CA LYS A 261 -0.76 7.44 27.81
C LYS A 261 -1.90 7.54 28.82
N THR A 262 -2.54 8.71 28.88
CA THR A 262 -3.65 8.96 29.80
C THR A 262 -4.82 8.01 29.54
N GLU A 263 -5.20 7.82 28.27
CA GLU A 263 -6.33 6.97 27.90
C GLU A 263 -6.00 5.47 28.01
N GLU A 264 -4.74 5.07 27.78
CA GLU A 264 -4.26 3.70 28.03
C GLU A 264 -4.38 3.29 29.51
N GLU A 265 -4.10 4.22 30.42
CA GLU A 265 -4.22 4.03 31.87
C GLU A 265 -5.68 4.11 32.34
N ARG A 266 -6.49 4.94 31.68
CA ARG A 266 -7.89 5.18 32.05
C ARG A 266 -8.78 3.96 31.86
N SER A 267 -8.69 3.26 30.73
CA SER A 267 -9.60 2.14 30.46
C SER A 267 -9.06 1.09 29.49
N ARG A 268 -9.49 -0.17 29.69
CA ARG A 268 -9.22 -1.27 28.76
C ARG A 268 -9.84 -1.03 27.39
N THR A 269 -11.01 -0.40 27.34
CA THR A 269 -11.72 -0.06 26.10
C THR A 269 -10.98 1.04 25.33
N GLY A 270 -10.50 2.07 26.02
CA GLY A 270 -9.66 3.13 25.43
C GLY A 270 -8.41 2.53 24.80
N ARG A 271 -7.69 1.67 25.54
CA ARG A 271 -6.53 0.92 25.03
C ARG A 271 -6.84 0.10 23.77
N LEU A 272 -8.00 -0.57 23.71
CA LEU A 272 -8.43 -1.31 22.52
C LEU A 272 -8.56 -0.38 21.30
N TRP A 273 -9.20 0.78 21.46
CA TRP A 273 -9.38 1.74 20.37
C TRP A 273 -8.06 2.44 19.97
N LEU A 274 -7.13 2.64 20.90
CA LEU A 274 -5.78 3.12 20.61
C LEU A 274 -5.00 2.10 19.75
N ASN A 275 -5.02 0.82 20.13
CA ASN A 275 -4.43 -0.27 19.33
C ASN A 275 -5.06 -0.34 17.93
N TYR A 276 -6.36 -0.06 17.81
CA TYR A 276 -7.02 0.05 16.51
C TYR A 276 -6.50 1.23 15.69
N MET A 277 -6.35 2.41 16.28
CA MET A 277 -5.79 3.57 15.58
C MET A 277 -4.36 3.34 15.10
N GLU A 278 -3.54 2.63 15.88
CA GLU A 278 -2.19 2.22 15.51
C GLU A 278 -2.21 1.33 14.25
N GLN A 279 -3.07 0.29 14.24
CA GLN A 279 -3.25 -0.56 13.07
C GLN A 279 -3.69 0.24 11.82
N VAL A 280 -4.63 1.19 11.98
CA VAL A 280 -5.04 2.07 10.88
C VAL A 280 -3.92 3.03 10.45
N SER A 281 -3.04 3.43 11.36
CA SER A 281 -1.83 4.20 11.03
C SER A 281 -0.89 3.40 10.14
N LEU A 282 -0.67 2.11 10.42
CA LEU A 282 0.13 1.22 9.58
C LEU A 282 -0.47 1.06 8.17
N ILE A 283 -1.80 0.97 8.05
CA ILE A 283 -2.49 1.01 6.74
C ILE A 283 -2.12 2.28 5.97
N LYS A 284 -2.21 3.46 6.60
CA LYS A 284 -1.88 4.74 5.96
C LYS A 284 -0.41 4.81 5.55
N GLN A 285 0.48 4.36 6.43
CA GLN A 285 1.93 4.36 6.18
C GLN A 285 2.30 3.45 5.01
N PHE A 286 1.74 2.25 4.96
CA PHE A 286 1.98 1.32 3.86
C PHE A 286 1.43 1.84 2.52
N ILE A 287 0.24 2.45 2.51
CA ILE A 287 -0.29 3.13 1.32
C ILE A 287 0.63 4.27 0.88
N ASN A 288 1.17 5.04 1.82
CA ASN A 288 2.11 6.11 1.51
C ASN A 288 3.38 5.56 0.86
N ALA A 289 3.97 4.50 1.44
CA ALA A 289 5.16 3.84 0.88
C ALA A 289 4.93 3.37 -0.57
N GLU A 290 3.79 2.71 -0.82
CA GLU A 290 3.46 2.22 -2.16
C GLU A 290 3.23 3.34 -3.17
N ARG A 291 2.67 4.47 -2.75
CA ARG A 291 2.39 5.61 -3.64
C ARG A 291 3.58 6.50 -3.91
N THR A 292 4.54 6.54 -2.99
CA THR A 292 5.76 7.35 -3.10
C THR A 292 6.94 6.53 -3.65
N GLY A 293 6.80 5.21 -3.73
CA GLY A 293 7.91 4.33 -4.11
C GLY A 293 9.00 4.22 -3.04
N ASP A 294 8.69 4.60 -1.79
CA ASP A 294 9.63 4.55 -0.67
C ASP A 294 9.81 3.10 -0.19
N TRP A 295 10.93 2.50 -0.60
CA TRP A 295 11.25 1.11 -0.29
C TRP A 295 11.56 0.88 1.20
N ALA A 296 12.21 1.84 1.86
CA ALA A 296 12.54 1.71 3.28
C ALA A 296 11.25 1.76 4.11
N LEU A 297 10.36 2.70 3.81
CA LEU A 297 9.05 2.81 4.45
C LEU A 297 8.19 1.56 4.19
N HIS A 298 8.22 1.01 2.98
CA HIS A 298 7.50 -0.22 2.64
C HIS A 298 7.91 -1.38 3.54
N LEU A 299 9.21 -1.63 3.65
CA LEU A 299 9.74 -2.71 4.47
C LEU A 299 9.49 -2.48 5.96
N ASN A 300 9.61 -1.24 6.42
CA ASN A 300 9.29 -0.88 7.79
C ASN A 300 7.81 -1.12 8.11
N SER A 301 6.89 -0.73 7.22
CA SER A 301 5.47 -1.00 7.40
C SER A 301 5.17 -2.50 7.43
N ILE A 302 5.75 -3.31 6.54
CA ILE A 302 5.58 -4.78 6.57
C ILE A 302 6.05 -5.35 7.90
N ARG A 303 7.23 -4.95 8.37
CA ARG A 303 7.78 -5.40 9.67
C ARG A 303 6.79 -5.16 10.82
N HIS A 304 6.12 -4.01 10.84
CA HIS A 304 5.14 -3.67 11.86
C HIS A 304 3.77 -4.35 11.63
N MET A 305 3.46 -4.78 10.42
CA MET A 305 2.25 -5.55 10.11
C MET A 305 2.36 -7.04 10.52
N ILE A 306 3.56 -7.63 10.45
CA ILE A 306 3.82 -9.06 10.75
C ILE A 306 3.26 -9.51 12.12
N PRO A 307 3.48 -8.78 13.24
CA PRO A 307 2.94 -9.18 14.54
C PRO A 307 1.42 -9.36 14.55
N TYR A 308 0.67 -8.53 13.82
CA TYR A 308 -0.78 -8.65 13.73
C TYR A 308 -1.20 -9.82 12.86
N PHE A 309 -0.50 -10.11 11.76
CA PHE A 309 -0.73 -11.31 10.97
C PHE A 309 -0.52 -12.57 11.82
N HIS A 310 0.56 -12.63 12.59
CA HIS A 310 0.84 -13.74 13.48
C HIS A 310 -0.24 -13.87 14.57
N ALA A 311 -0.67 -12.76 15.18
CA ALA A 311 -1.68 -12.74 16.24
C ALA A 311 -3.03 -13.34 15.80
N VAL A 312 -3.38 -13.22 14.53
CA VAL A 312 -4.64 -13.79 13.98
C VAL A 312 -4.45 -15.15 13.30
N GLY A 313 -3.27 -15.77 13.43
CA GLY A 313 -2.96 -17.06 12.82
C GLY A 313 -2.73 -17.01 11.30
N HIS A 314 -2.49 -15.83 10.72
CA HIS A 314 -2.21 -15.67 9.30
C HIS A 314 -0.72 -15.94 8.98
N LEU A 315 -0.22 -17.13 9.34
CA LEU A 315 1.20 -17.53 9.33
C LEU A 315 1.89 -17.56 7.95
N ALA A 316 1.12 -17.31 6.89
CA ALA A 316 1.65 -17.21 5.53
C ALA A 316 2.47 -15.93 5.30
N TYR A 317 2.25 -14.88 6.11
CA TYR A 317 2.98 -13.60 6.04
C TYR A 317 4.04 -13.47 7.13
#